data_AF-A0A1D6P7K4-F1
#
_entry.id   AF-A0A1D6P7K4-F1
#
_cell.length_a   1.000
_cell.length_b   1.000
_cell.length_c   1.000
_cell.angle_alpha   90.00
_cell.angle_beta   90.00
_cell.angle_gamma   90.00
#
_symmetry.space_group_name_H-M   'P 1'
#
loop_
_entity.id
_entity.type
_entity.pdbx_description
1 polymer ?
#
loop_
_entity_poly.entity_id
_entity_poly.type
_entity_poly.pdbx_seq_one_letter_code
_entity_poly.pdbx_strand_id
1 'polypeptide(L)'
;MLRLKHMVVASSFKAVLCSISPLLSLGFARIISTWGVDYQVHVGEYGVHWNFFFTLAAVSILTSVVRIHPKHCGLVGLLILAGYQIWLSSGLNEYLISHKRSADIITQNKEGIYSILGYWGMFLIGVSLGFYLFVDTSSKGKNRNTQVMQIWVLAASFWILAIIFDSYIERVSRRMCNFAYVMLVFGQNFQRTYIGLLFNNMNFI
;
A
#
# COMPACT_ATOMS: atom_id res chain seq x y z
N MET A 1 -11.65 -0.42 -20.80
CA MET A 1 -12.38 -1.58 -20.22
C MET A 1 -11.55 -2.88 -20.16
N LEU A 2 -10.68 -3.17 -21.14
CA LEU A 2 -9.82 -4.39 -21.13
C LEU A 2 -8.68 -4.41 -20.09
N ARG A 3 -8.21 -3.25 -19.60
CA ARG A 3 -7.03 -3.17 -18.70
C ARG A 3 -7.24 -3.70 -17.27
N LEU A 4 -8.48 -3.76 -16.78
CA LEU A 4 -8.78 -4.21 -15.41
C LEU A 4 -8.97 -5.73 -15.29
N LYS A 5 -9.31 -6.43 -16.38
CA LYS A 5 -9.35 -7.91 -16.40
C LYS A 5 -7.94 -8.52 -16.35
N HIS A 6 -6.93 -7.80 -16.84
CA HIS A 6 -5.54 -8.26 -16.89
C HIS A 6 -4.68 -7.88 -15.69
N MET A 7 -5.16 -7.03 -14.76
CA MET A 7 -4.34 -6.59 -13.63
C MET A 7 -4.01 -7.68 -12.61
N VAL A 8 -4.67 -8.85 -12.71
CA VAL A 8 -4.49 -9.95 -11.75
C VAL A 8 -4.35 -11.32 -12.45
N VAL A 9 -4.35 -11.36 -13.79
CA VAL A 9 -4.16 -12.60 -14.56
C VAL A 9 -2.87 -12.49 -15.38
N ALA A 10 -1.86 -13.24 -14.92
CA ALA A 10 -0.63 -13.64 -15.60
C ALA A 10 0.05 -12.53 -16.45
N SER A 11 0.70 -11.57 -15.80
CA SER A 11 1.88 -10.97 -16.42
C SER A 11 2.99 -12.03 -16.41
N SER A 12 3.56 -12.34 -17.57
CA SER A 12 4.78 -13.14 -17.64
C SER A 12 5.84 -12.53 -16.72
N PHE A 13 6.67 -13.35 -16.07
CA PHE A 13 7.78 -12.88 -15.23
C PHE A 13 8.63 -11.82 -15.96
N LYS A 14 8.76 -11.96 -17.29
CA LYS A 14 9.42 -10.97 -18.16
C LYS A 14 8.71 -9.61 -18.20
N ALA A 15 7.38 -9.59 -18.21
CA ALA A 15 6.60 -8.35 -18.15
C ALA A 15 6.70 -7.67 -16.78
N VAL A 16 6.77 -8.47 -15.71
CA VAL A 16 6.98 -7.97 -14.35
C VAL A 16 8.36 -7.34 -14.21
N LEU A 17 9.41 -8.02 -14.66
CA LEU A 17 10.77 -7.47 -14.70
C LEU A 17 10.86 -6.19 -15.55
N CYS A 18 10.17 -6.14 -16.69
CA CYS A 18 10.11 -4.95 -17.53
C CYS A 18 9.41 -3.77 -16.82
N SER A 19 8.36 -4.03 -16.04
CA SER A 19 7.64 -3.01 -15.28
C SER A 19 8.40 -2.53 -14.04
N ILE A 20 9.24 -3.40 -13.47
CA ILE A 20 10.06 -3.10 -12.28
C ILE A 20 11.38 -2.44 -12.66
N SER A 21 11.90 -2.66 -13.86
CA SER A 21 13.12 -2.02 -14.37
C SER A 21 13.18 -0.50 -14.13
N PRO A 22 12.16 0.32 -14.49
CA PRO A 22 12.22 1.76 -14.21
C PRO A 22 12.23 2.08 -12.70
N LEU A 23 11.54 1.27 -11.88
CA LEU A 23 11.54 1.43 -10.42
C LEU A 23 12.93 1.12 -9.84
N LEU A 24 13.58 0.05 -10.28
CA LEU A 24 14.94 -0.28 -9.85
C LEU A 24 15.94 0.78 -10.29
N SER A 25 15.87 1.24 -11.54
CA SER A 25 16.73 2.31 -12.04
C SER A 25 16.57 3.59 -11.21
N LEU A 26 15.34 3.99 -10.89
CA LEU A 26 15.07 5.14 -10.00
C LEU A 26 15.57 4.90 -8.57
N GLY A 27 15.46 3.67 -8.06
CA GLY A 27 15.98 3.28 -6.75
C GLY A 27 17.50 3.41 -6.66
N PHE A 28 18.23 2.93 -7.66
CA PHE A 28 19.67 3.08 -7.74
C PHE A 28 20.08 4.52 -7.99
N ALA A 29 19.40 5.24 -8.89
CA ALA A 29 19.65 6.66 -9.13
C ALA A 29 19.49 7.49 -7.85
N ARG A 30 18.47 7.18 -7.02
CA ARG A 30 18.28 7.81 -5.71
C ARG A 30 19.48 7.57 -4.79
N ILE A 31 19.96 6.33 -4.67
CA ILE A 31 21.14 6.02 -3.84
C ILE A 31 22.33 6.85 -4.34
N ILE A 32 22.65 6.77 -5.63
CA ILE A 32 23.79 7.48 -6.23
C ILE A 32 23.69 8.98 -6.02
N SER A 33 22.51 9.57 -6.21
CA SER A 33 22.28 11.00 -5.99
C SER A 33 22.44 11.40 -4.52
N THR A 34 21.88 10.63 -3.58
CA THR A 34 22.00 10.94 -2.15
C THR A 34 23.43 10.78 -1.63
N TRP A 35 24.19 9.82 -2.17
CA TRP A 35 25.60 9.63 -1.88
C TRP A 35 26.48 10.72 -2.51
N GLY A 36 26.17 11.15 -3.73
CA GLY A 36 26.93 12.20 -4.42
C GLY A 36 26.73 13.60 -3.87
N VAL A 37 25.65 13.84 -3.12
CA VAL A 37 25.30 15.15 -2.54
C VAL A 37 25.52 15.19 -1.01
N ASP A 38 26.05 14.10 -0.41
CA ASP A 38 26.19 13.93 1.05
C ASP A 38 24.92 14.31 1.83
N TYR A 39 23.76 14.02 1.24
CA TYR A 39 22.48 14.35 1.87
C TYR A 39 22.20 13.38 3.00
N GLN A 40 22.00 13.89 4.21
CA GLN A 40 21.63 13.10 5.40
C GLN A 40 20.23 12.51 5.22
N VAL A 41 20.16 11.30 4.66
CA VAL A 41 18.89 10.56 4.56
C VAL A 41 18.47 10.12 5.95
N HIS A 42 17.21 10.38 6.33
CA HIS A 42 16.64 9.86 7.56
C HIS A 42 16.62 8.33 7.50
N VAL A 43 17.66 7.72 8.05
CA VAL A 43 17.87 6.27 8.06
C VAL A 43 16.74 5.56 8.82
N GLY A 44 15.97 6.29 9.61
CA GLY A 44 14.78 5.84 10.32
C GLY A 44 13.49 5.82 9.48
N GLU A 45 13.52 6.01 8.15
CA GLU A 45 12.33 5.79 7.31
C GLU A 45 12.34 4.42 6.62
N TYR A 46 13.44 4.05 5.97
CA TYR A 46 13.56 2.79 5.21
C TYR A 46 14.80 1.98 5.58
N GLY A 47 15.81 2.61 6.18
CA GLY A 47 17.14 2.02 6.40
C GLY A 47 18.24 2.75 5.65
N VAL A 48 19.44 2.17 5.66
CA VAL A 48 20.68 2.80 5.13
C VAL A 48 20.68 2.86 3.60
N HIS A 49 20.29 1.77 2.95
CA HIS A 49 20.37 1.61 1.49
C HIS A 49 19.00 1.38 0.85
N TRP A 50 17.98 1.05 1.65
CA TRP A 50 16.64 0.79 1.16
C TRP A 50 15.87 2.07 0.88
N ASN A 51 14.97 2.02 -0.10
CA ASN A 51 14.12 3.15 -0.44
C ASN A 51 12.74 2.67 -0.91
N PHE A 52 11.84 3.63 -1.06
CA PHE A 52 10.47 3.40 -1.52
C PHE A 52 10.37 2.65 -2.86
N PHE A 53 11.28 2.90 -3.81
CA PHE A 53 11.24 2.23 -5.11
C PHE A 53 11.57 0.73 -4.99
N PHE A 54 12.50 0.36 -4.10
CA PHE A 54 12.75 -1.05 -3.81
C PHE A 54 11.57 -1.73 -3.11
N THR A 55 10.87 -1.02 -2.22
CA THR A 55 9.62 -1.53 -1.63
C THR A 55 8.57 -1.80 -2.72
N LEU A 56 8.37 -0.87 -3.66
CA LEU A 56 7.45 -1.06 -4.79
C LEU A 56 7.85 -2.23 -5.70
N ALA A 57 9.15 -2.37 -5.98
CA ALA A 57 9.68 -3.49 -6.74
C ALA A 57 9.39 -4.83 -6.03
N ALA A 58 9.65 -4.92 -4.72
CA ALA A 58 9.40 -6.12 -3.94
C ALA A 58 7.91 -6.50 -3.90
N VAL A 59 7.01 -5.54 -3.65
CA VAL A 59 5.56 -5.75 -3.67
C VAL A 59 5.08 -6.25 -5.04
N SER A 60 5.66 -5.72 -6.13
CA SER A 60 5.35 -6.14 -7.49
C SER A 60 5.79 -7.58 -7.77
N ILE A 61 6.97 -7.99 -7.27
CA ILE A 61 7.45 -9.38 -7.35
C ILE A 61 6.55 -10.31 -6.54
N LEU A 62 6.26 -9.97 -5.28
CA LEU A 62 5.42 -10.78 -4.39
C LEU A 62 4.03 -11.03 -5.00
N THR A 63 3.41 -9.98 -5.53
CA THR A 63 2.11 -10.08 -6.20
C THR A 63 2.18 -10.93 -7.47
N SER A 64 3.28 -10.88 -8.21
CA SER A 64 3.45 -11.74 -9.40
C SER A 64 3.60 -13.22 -9.05
N VAL A 65 4.30 -13.53 -7.96
CA VAL A 65 4.50 -14.91 -7.50
C VAL A 65 3.19 -15.48 -6.96
N VAL A 66 2.47 -14.69 -6.17
CA VAL A 66 1.25 -15.13 -5.49
C VAL A 66 0.02 -14.78 -6.33
N ARG A 67 -0.38 -15.73 -7.18
CA ARG A 67 -1.51 -15.60 -8.10
C ARG A 67 -2.85 -15.73 -7.35
N ILE A 68 -3.45 -14.61 -6.97
CA ILE A 68 -4.76 -14.56 -6.27
C ILE A 68 -5.78 -13.88 -7.16
N HIS A 69 -6.95 -14.47 -7.36
CA HIS A 69 -8.03 -13.83 -8.12
C HIS A 69 -8.50 -12.49 -7.47
N PRO A 70 -8.81 -11.41 -8.23
CA PRO A 70 -9.11 -10.09 -7.66
C PRO A 70 -10.18 -10.06 -6.58
N LYS A 71 -11.17 -10.96 -6.68
CA LYS A 71 -12.27 -11.10 -5.69
C LYS A 71 -11.79 -11.55 -4.30
N HIS A 72 -10.75 -12.40 -4.23
CA HIS A 72 -10.21 -12.92 -2.97
C HIS A 72 -9.00 -12.11 -2.48
N CYS A 73 -8.43 -11.29 -3.36
CA CYS A 73 -7.28 -10.43 -3.09
C CYS A 73 -7.48 -9.55 -1.85
N GLY A 74 -8.68 -9.00 -1.65
CA GLY A 74 -8.96 -8.15 -0.49
C GLY A 74 -8.93 -8.92 0.84
N LEU A 75 -9.51 -10.13 0.88
CA LEU A 75 -9.50 -10.98 2.07
C LEU A 75 -8.07 -11.43 2.41
N VAL A 76 -7.30 -11.84 1.39
CA VAL A 76 -5.89 -12.23 1.59
C VAL A 76 -5.05 -11.05 2.07
N GLY A 77 -5.24 -9.87 1.48
CA GLY A 77 -4.57 -8.64 1.92
C GLY A 77 -4.89 -8.28 3.37
N LEU A 78 -6.15 -8.43 3.80
CA LEU A 78 -6.56 -8.25 5.18
C LEU A 78 -5.90 -9.25 6.13
N LEU A 79 -5.83 -10.53 5.76
CA LEU A 79 -5.19 -11.56 6.57
C LEU A 79 -3.69 -11.31 6.72
N ILE A 80 -3.00 -10.94 5.64
CA ILE A 80 -1.58 -10.58 5.66
C ILE A 80 -1.36 -9.36 6.57
N LEU A 81 -2.18 -8.32 6.42
CA LEU A 81 -2.05 -7.09 7.20
C LEU A 81 -2.36 -7.34 8.68
N ALA A 82 -3.36 -8.16 9.00
CA ALA A 82 -3.68 -8.54 10.37
C ALA A 82 -2.56 -9.39 11.00
N GLY A 83 -2.04 -10.39 10.28
CA GLY A 83 -0.91 -11.18 10.74
C GLY A 83 0.36 -10.34 10.96
N TYR A 84 0.62 -9.39 10.05
CA TYR A 84 1.71 -8.43 10.21
C TYR A 84 1.51 -7.52 11.42
N GLN A 85 0.30 -7.04 11.67
CA GLN A 85 -0.01 -6.24 12.87
C GLN A 85 0.19 -7.03 14.16
N ILE A 86 -0.22 -8.30 14.22
CA ILE A 86 0.02 -9.16 15.38
C ILE A 86 1.52 -9.32 15.62
N TRP A 87 2.31 -9.48 14.55
CA TRP A 87 3.76 -9.58 14.66
C TRP A 87 4.40 -8.27 15.14
N LEU A 88 3.94 -7.12 14.63
CA LEU A 88 4.32 -5.79 15.11
C LEU A 88 4.08 -5.63 16.61
N SER A 89 2.88 -5.99 17.07
CA SER A 89 2.49 -5.91 18.47
C SER A 89 3.22 -6.93 19.37
N SER A 90 3.78 -8.00 18.79
CA SER A 90 4.56 -9.02 19.52
C SER A 90 6.04 -8.64 19.73
N GLY A 91 6.42 -7.38 19.51
CA GLY A 91 7.77 -6.86 19.78
C GLY A 91 8.59 -6.52 18.52
N LEU A 92 8.09 -6.80 17.31
CA LEU A 92 8.76 -6.36 16.08
C LEU A 92 8.80 -4.83 15.99
N ASN A 93 7.79 -4.12 16.51
CA ASN A 93 7.80 -2.66 16.58
C ASN A 93 9.01 -2.13 17.36
N GLU A 94 9.26 -2.65 18.57
CA GLU A 94 10.40 -2.24 19.39
C GLU A 94 11.73 -2.51 18.67
N TYR A 95 11.84 -3.66 17.98
CA TYR A 95 13.01 -3.98 17.17
C TYR A 95 13.21 -2.99 16.02
N LEU A 96 12.14 -2.57 15.34
CA LEU A 96 12.21 -1.62 14.22
C LEU A 96 12.55 -0.20 14.67
N ILE A 97 12.03 0.27 15.81
CA ILE A 97 12.34 1.59 16.37
C ILE A 97 13.77 1.63 16.91
N SER A 98 14.27 0.51 17.44
CA SER A 98 15.61 0.44 18.04
C SER A 98 16.71 0.93 17.10
N HIS A 99 17.58 1.79 17.61
CA HIS A 99 18.76 2.29 16.90
C HIS A 99 19.87 1.24 16.74
N LYS A 100 19.76 0.08 17.41
CA LYS A 100 20.73 -1.00 17.28
C LYS A 100 20.72 -1.53 15.84
N ARG A 101 21.84 -1.35 15.15
CA ARG A 101 22.10 -1.89 13.83
C ARG A 101 23.34 -2.77 13.89
N SER A 102 23.16 -4.04 13.56
CA SER A 102 24.27 -4.97 13.29
C SER A 102 24.90 -4.64 11.93
N ALA A 103 26.10 -5.18 11.67
CA ALA A 103 26.79 -5.00 10.39
C ALA A 103 26.06 -5.64 9.20
N ASP A 104 25.06 -6.50 9.44
CA ASP A 104 24.31 -7.19 8.39
C ASP A 104 23.43 -6.24 7.55
N ILE A 105 23.42 -6.46 6.23
CA ILE A 105 22.64 -5.68 5.25
C ILE A 105 21.13 -5.68 5.59
N ILE A 106 20.61 -6.79 6.14
CA ILE A 106 19.21 -6.92 6.53
C ILE A 106 18.90 -6.00 7.72
N THR A 107 19.76 -5.99 8.74
CA THR A 107 19.56 -5.18 9.95
C THR A 107 19.71 -3.69 9.67
N GLN A 108 20.56 -3.32 8.71
CA GLN A 108 20.69 -1.94 8.22
C GLN A 108 19.44 -1.44 7.48
N ASN A 109 18.66 -2.35 6.89
CA ASN A 109 17.48 -2.06 6.06
C ASN A 109 16.18 -2.61 6.64
N LYS A 110 16.18 -2.95 7.93
CA LYS A 110 15.09 -3.69 8.58
C LYS A 110 13.73 -3.03 8.36
N GLU A 111 13.67 -1.72 8.49
CA GLU A 111 12.42 -0.94 8.37
C GLU A 111 11.79 -1.09 6.99
N GLY A 112 12.60 -0.92 5.94
CA GLY A 112 12.18 -1.08 4.55
C GLY A 112 11.80 -2.51 4.21
N ILE A 113 12.52 -3.51 4.72
CA ILE A 113 12.27 -4.93 4.42
C ILE A 113 11.00 -5.44 5.11
N TYR A 114 10.86 -5.21 6.42
CA TYR A 114 9.71 -5.71 7.18
C TYR A 114 8.41 -4.98 6.80
N SER A 115 8.49 -3.69 6.44
CA SER A 115 7.31 -2.94 5.98
C SER A 115 6.74 -3.42 4.64
N ILE A 116 7.49 -4.21 3.84
CA ILE A 116 7.00 -4.78 2.57
C ILE A 116 5.71 -5.57 2.79
N LEU A 117 5.57 -6.28 3.92
CA LEU A 117 4.36 -7.05 4.23
C LEU A 117 3.14 -6.15 4.42
N GLY A 118 3.29 -5.03 5.13
CA GLY A 118 2.25 -4.02 5.29
C GLY A 118 1.85 -3.40 3.95
N TYR A 119 2.84 -3.01 3.14
CA TYR A 119 2.60 -2.45 1.80
C TYR A 119 1.96 -3.44 0.84
N TRP A 120 2.32 -4.72 0.94
CA TRP A 120 1.73 -5.77 0.12
C TRP A 120 0.26 -6.02 0.51
N GLY A 121 -0.05 -6.09 1.81
CA GLY A 121 -1.42 -6.16 2.30
C GLY A 121 -2.27 -4.97 1.83
N MET A 122 -1.74 -3.75 1.96
CA MET A 122 -2.36 -2.53 1.46
C MET A 122 -2.62 -2.60 -0.05
N PHE A 123 -1.64 -3.04 -0.84
CA PHE A 123 -1.79 -3.18 -2.29
C PHE A 123 -2.93 -4.13 -2.66
N LEU A 124 -2.99 -5.31 -2.03
CA LEU A 124 -4.00 -6.33 -2.31
C LEU A 124 -5.42 -5.86 -1.94
N ILE A 125 -5.57 -5.16 -0.81
CA ILE A 125 -6.83 -4.53 -0.41
C ILE A 125 -7.26 -3.48 -1.44
N GLY A 126 -6.32 -2.64 -1.88
CA GLY A 126 -6.58 -1.59 -2.87
C GLY A 126 -7.04 -2.13 -4.21
N VAL A 127 -6.42 -3.23 -4.70
CA VAL A 127 -6.84 -3.91 -5.94
C VAL A 127 -8.27 -4.43 -5.82
N SER A 128 -8.61 -5.06 -4.69
CA SER A 128 -9.96 -5.56 -4.44
C SER A 128 -10.99 -4.43 -4.42
N LEU A 129 -10.74 -3.38 -3.62
CA LEU A 129 -11.65 -2.23 -3.53
C LEU A 129 -11.82 -1.52 -4.87
N GLY A 130 -10.74 -1.34 -5.65
CA GLY A 130 -10.80 -0.76 -6.99
C GLY A 130 -11.61 -1.62 -7.97
N PHE A 131 -11.46 -2.94 -7.91
CA PHE A 131 -12.26 -3.86 -8.72
C PHE A 131 -13.75 -3.77 -8.39
N TYR A 132 -14.12 -3.80 -7.11
CA TYR A 132 -15.52 -3.70 -6.68
C TYR A 132 -16.12 -2.34 -7.02
N LEU A 133 -15.40 -1.24 -6.78
CA LEU A 133 -15.91 0.11 -6.98
C LEU A 133 -16.05 0.49 -8.45
N PHE A 134 -15.05 0.21 -9.29
CA PHE A 134 -15.04 0.70 -10.67
C PHE A 134 -15.48 -0.35 -11.69
N VAL A 135 -15.14 -1.63 -11.51
CA VAL A 135 -15.40 -2.67 -12.52
C VAL A 135 -16.76 -3.31 -12.32
N ASP A 136 -17.03 -3.81 -11.12
CA ASP A 136 -18.31 -4.49 -10.81
C ASP A 136 -19.48 -3.50 -10.90
N THR A 137 -19.30 -2.29 -10.36
CA THR A 137 -20.33 -1.24 -10.38
C THR A 137 -20.63 -0.72 -11.79
N SER A 138 -19.61 -0.59 -12.66
CA SER A 138 -19.80 -0.19 -14.06
C SER A 138 -20.51 -1.28 -14.85
N SER A 139 -20.20 -2.56 -14.61
CA SER A 139 -20.84 -3.68 -15.29
C SER A 139 -22.31 -3.87 -14.91
N LYS A 140 -22.70 -3.44 -13.69
CA LYS A 140 -24.08 -3.57 -13.18
C LYS A 140 -24.97 -2.35 -13.44
N GLY A 141 -24.48 -1.35 -14.19
CA GLY A 141 -25.28 -0.18 -14.56
C GLY A 141 -25.80 0.61 -13.34
N LYS A 142 -25.04 0.65 -12.23
CA LYS A 142 -25.52 1.23 -10.98
C LYS A 142 -25.67 2.74 -11.08
N ASN A 143 -26.75 3.29 -10.53
CA ASN A 143 -27.00 4.73 -10.49
C ASN A 143 -25.81 5.47 -9.84
N ARG A 144 -25.34 6.53 -10.50
CA ARG A 144 -24.18 7.35 -10.10
C ARG A 144 -24.32 7.90 -8.68
N ASN A 145 -25.53 8.28 -8.25
CA ASN A 145 -25.79 8.71 -6.87
C ASN A 145 -25.54 7.58 -5.86
N THR A 146 -25.91 6.35 -6.18
CA THR A 146 -25.62 5.19 -5.33
C THR A 146 -24.12 4.93 -5.24
N GLN A 147 -23.37 5.13 -6.32
CA GLN A 147 -21.90 4.98 -6.31
C GLN A 147 -21.23 6.02 -5.39
N VAL A 148 -21.66 7.29 -5.49
CA VAL A 148 -21.16 8.39 -4.64
C VAL A 148 -21.44 8.09 -3.16
N MET A 149 -22.65 7.64 -2.82
CA MET A 149 -23.00 7.23 -1.46
C MET A 149 -22.15 6.06 -0.96
N GLN A 150 -21.90 5.05 -1.80
CA GLN A 150 -21.04 3.92 -1.44
C GLN A 150 -19.61 4.35 -1.13
N ILE A 151 -19.02 5.25 -1.92
CA ILE A 151 -17.67 5.75 -1.70
C ILE A 151 -17.61 6.57 -0.40
N TRP A 152 -18.64 7.37 -0.11
CA TRP A 152 -18.73 8.13 1.13
C TRP A 152 -18.80 7.21 2.37
N VAL A 153 -19.66 6.19 2.35
CA VAL A 153 -19.76 5.20 3.44
C VAL A 153 -18.43 4.49 3.65
N LEU A 154 -17.75 4.10 2.56
CA LEU A 154 -16.42 3.51 2.66
C LEU A 154 -15.41 4.49 3.29
N ALA A 155 -15.37 5.74 2.83
CA ALA A 155 -14.48 6.76 3.39
C ALA A 155 -14.70 6.95 4.90
N ALA A 156 -15.95 7.09 5.32
CA ALA A 156 -16.32 7.20 6.73
C ALA A 156 -15.90 5.96 7.53
N SER A 157 -16.16 4.76 7.01
CA SER A 157 -15.78 3.51 7.67
C SER A 157 -14.26 3.39 7.87
N PHE A 158 -13.45 3.72 6.86
CA PHE A 158 -12.00 3.69 6.97
C PHE A 158 -11.45 4.74 7.93
N TRP A 159 -12.05 5.93 8.00
CA TRP A 159 -11.70 6.95 8.98
C TRP A 159 -12.00 6.50 10.42
N ILE A 160 -13.19 5.94 10.66
CA ILE A 160 -13.56 5.43 11.98
C ILE A 160 -12.60 4.30 12.39
N LEU A 161 -12.34 3.35 11.49
CA LEU A 161 -11.38 2.29 11.74
C LEU A 161 -9.98 2.87 12.04
N ALA A 162 -9.50 3.83 11.26
CA ALA A 162 -8.20 4.46 11.49
C ALA A 162 -8.09 5.05 12.91
N ILE A 163 -9.13 5.75 13.38
CA ILE A 163 -9.17 6.32 14.73
C ILE A 163 -9.17 5.22 15.80
N ILE A 164 -9.94 4.15 15.61
CA ILE A 164 -9.99 3.01 16.54
C ILE A 164 -8.61 2.33 16.62
N PHE A 165 -8.02 1.98 15.47
CA PHE A 165 -6.72 1.30 15.45
C PHE A 165 -5.59 2.17 16.00
N ASP A 166 -5.59 3.49 15.72
CA ASP A 166 -4.62 4.44 16.27
C ASP A 166 -4.73 4.55 17.81
N SER A 167 -5.95 4.50 18.34
CA SER A 167 -6.20 4.67 19.78
C SER A 167 -5.98 3.39 20.60
N TYR A 168 -6.36 2.23 20.06
CA TYR A 168 -6.42 0.98 20.83
C TYR A 168 -5.27 0.01 20.57
N ILE A 169 -4.62 0.06 19.41
CA ILE A 169 -3.62 -0.95 19.02
C ILE A 169 -2.24 -0.32 18.90
N GLU A 170 -2.08 0.61 17.96
CA GLU A 170 -0.78 1.20 17.69
C GLU A 170 -0.94 2.53 16.96
N ARG A 171 -0.17 3.54 17.38
CA ARG A 171 -0.18 4.86 16.72
C ARG A 171 0.18 4.73 15.25
N VAL A 172 -0.47 5.51 14.39
CA VAL A 172 -0.23 5.52 12.95
C VAL A 172 1.26 5.71 12.65
N SER A 173 1.86 4.73 11.97
CA SER A 173 3.27 4.76 11.62
C SER A 173 3.48 4.48 10.13
N ARG A 174 3.90 5.53 9.40
CA ARG A 174 4.28 5.41 7.99
C ARG A 174 5.49 4.48 7.80
N ARG A 175 6.47 4.56 8.71
CA ARG A 175 7.70 3.76 8.70
C ARG A 175 7.41 2.26 8.73
N MET A 176 6.41 1.85 9.51
CA MET A 176 6.05 0.44 9.68
C MET A 176 4.99 -0.04 8.70
N CYS A 177 4.27 0.89 8.05
CA CYS A 177 3.07 0.58 7.28
C CYS A 177 2.09 -0.29 8.11
N ASN A 178 1.80 0.16 9.34
CA ASN A 178 0.95 -0.57 10.27
C ASN A 178 -0.53 -0.53 9.86
N PHE A 179 -1.37 -1.33 10.52
CA PHE A 179 -2.78 -1.45 10.16
C PHE A 179 -3.51 -0.10 10.21
N ALA A 180 -3.27 0.68 11.27
CA ALA A 180 -3.83 2.02 11.46
C ALA A 180 -3.46 2.96 10.29
N TYR A 181 -2.19 2.94 9.86
CA TYR A 181 -1.73 3.70 8.70
C TYR A 181 -2.46 3.30 7.42
N VAL A 182 -2.63 2.01 7.16
CA VAL A 182 -3.32 1.53 5.96
C VAL A 182 -4.78 2.01 5.94
N MET A 183 -5.49 1.91 7.06
CA MET A 183 -6.87 2.41 7.18
C MET A 183 -6.94 3.93 6.94
N LEU A 184 -6.01 4.68 7.53
CA LEU A 184 -5.93 6.14 7.35
C LEU A 184 -5.72 6.51 5.88
N VAL A 185 -4.79 5.84 5.20
CA VAL A 185 -4.51 6.14 3.78
C VAL A 185 -5.72 5.80 2.91
N PHE A 186 -6.42 4.70 3.15
CA PHE A 186 -7.67 4.41 2.43
C PHE A 186 -8.75 5.46 2.69
N GLY A 187 -8.95 5.86 3.95
CA GLY A 187 -9.90 6.91 4.32
C GLY A 187 -9.64 8.22 3.57
N GLN A 188 -8.39 8.68 3.56
CA GLN A 188 -7.99 9.89 2.82
C GLN A 188 -8.19 9.77 1.30
N ASN A 189 -7.85 8.63 0.71
CA ASN A 189 -8.01 8.42 -0.73
C ASN A 189 -9.49 8.39 -1.14
N PHE A 190 -10.34 7.65 -0.41
CA PHE A 190 -11.77 7.62 -0.72
C PHE A 190 -12.46 8.95 -0.48
N GLN A 191 -12.05 9.70 0.56
CA GLN A 191 -12.54 11.06 0.78
C GLN A 191 -12.19 11.96 -0.41
N ARG A 192 -10.95 11.91 -0.92
CA ARG A 192 -10.55 12.69 -2.09
C ARG A 192 -11.34 12.29 -3.34
N THR A 193 -11.54 10.99 -3.57
CA THR A 193 -12.36 10.51 -4.69
C THR A 193 -13.82 10.99 -4.57
N TYR A 194 -14.39 10.93 -3.38
CA TYR A 194 -15.74 11.43 -3.09
C TYR A 194 -15.87 12.92 -3.43
N ILE A 195 -14.95 13.74 -2.92
CA ILE A 195 -14.93 15.19 -3.20
C ILE A 195 -14.82 15.46 -4.70
N GLY A 196 -13.92 14.76 -5.40
CA GLY A 196 -13.78 14.89 -6.87
C GLY A 196 -15.05 14.51 -7.64
N LEU A 197 -15.77 13.48 -7.19
CA LEU A 197 -17.04 13.08 -7.80
C LEU A 197 -18.17 14.07 -7.51
N LEU A 198 -18.20 14.68 -6.33
CA LEU A 198 -19.16 15.75 -6.00
C LEU A 198 -18.97 16.97 -6.88
N PHE A 199 -17.73 17.45 -7.04
CA PHE A 199 -17.44 18.59 -7.92
C PHE A 199 -17.87 18.32 -9.36
N ASN A 200 -17.60 17.12 -9.86
CA ASN A 200 -18.03 16.72 -11.21
C ASN A 200 -19.55 16.54 -11.33
N ASN A 201 -20.29 16.36 -10.24
CA ASN A 201 -21.75 16.36 -10.26
C ASN A 201 -22.33 17.79 -10.27
N MET A 202 -21.67 18.75 -9.61
CA MET A 202 -22.13 20.14 -9.56
C MET A 202 -21.91 20.89 -10.89
N ASN A 203 -20.88 20.54 -11.67
CA ASN A 203 -20.60 21.17 -12.97
C ASN A 203 -21.52 20.71 -14.13
N PHE A 204 -22.46 19.80 -13.86
CA PHE A 204 -23.43 19.28 -14.83
C PHE A 204 -24.88 19.68 -14.50
N ILE A 205 -25.08 20.60 -13.56
CA ILE A 205 -26.35 21.28 -13.23
C ILE A 205 -26.20 22.73 -13.67
#